data_AF-A0A925R5F0-F1
#
_entry.id   AF-A0A925R5F0-F1
#
_cell.length_a   1.000
_cell.length_b   1.000
_cell.length_c   1.000
_cell.angle_alpha   90.00
_cell.angle_beta   90.00
_cell.angle_gamma   90.00
#
_symmetry.space_group_name_H-M   'P 1'
#
loop_
_entity.id
_entity.type
_entity.pdbx_description
1 polymer ?
#
loop_
_entity_poly.entity_id
_entity_poly.type
_entity_poly.pdbx_seq_one_letter_code
_entity_poly.pdbx_strand_id
1 'polypeptide(L)'
;MYNHYFNQSNQPYKERYQTSIDSIHQIVEDTKGSGKYDLFFQDAGQYILKLIQLNEQLSDGSFEKMTFEQLKAHNHALYLSVLGANYDHSFANPDKCEAVFGKSIGESLCYLYSKILNTVSFVFEGQLFCTVLNFELFIKMYEAIQVEKSESLKSLIYAEAMEALDLKAEVSVLRKCDQNFNTYSGVLMNSELTDLRYLFYYGHFIGDDEIKTAKYLLELPEEKIERMAKVCTEAFHKGYLKGHKEIPLSEKKTIQFAYPIGFERIVKKAAEIFAQSGLQPIVHNDIFTVARPRLMSTKPSEQYAYDHRFDEAIFFDESYAKALETVYAHYMEIHQVAVKSLAGIALQESFGQIPFSPMSKTTCPKYDEGQTSLKTAHTNAISKIRNAYYPASIWSFVIIAYPLPSIGDLYAEIFDEVIKVNTLDSALYETIHQSIIDALDQGEF
;
A
#
# COMPACT_ATOMS: atom_id res chain seq x y z
N MET A 1 15.27 3.31 11.73
CA MET A 1 14.06 3.28 10.87
C MET A 1 13.32 4.61 10.82
N TYR A 2 13.32 5.42 11.89
CA TYR A 2 12.46 6.60 11.96
C TYR A 2 12.71 7.57 10.78
N ASN A 3 11.71 7.68 9.90
CA ASN A 3 11.81 8.46 8.70
C ASN A 3 11.62 9.94 9.01
N HIS A 4 12.63 10.75 8.70
CA HIS A 4 12.59 12.20 8.87
C HIS A 4 11.98 12.96 7.68
N TYR A 5 11.56 12.25 6.63
CA TYR A 5 11.02 12.81 5.40
C TYR A 5 9.87 13.80 5.65
N PHE A 6 8.97 13.47 6.58
CA PHE A 6 7.83 14.32 6.92
C PHE A 6 8.08 15.28 8.08
N ASN A 7 9.31 15.44 8.58
CA ASN A 7 9.59 16.26 9.77
C ASN A 7 9.04 17.69 9.65
N GLN A 8 9.15 18.32 8.48
CA GLN A 8 8.64 19.68 8.26
C GLN A 8 7.11 19.69 8.22
N SER A 9 6.50 18.81 7.40
CA SER A 9 5.04 18.70 7.27
C SER A 9 4.36 18.27 8.58
N ASN A 10 5.07 17.58 9.46
CA ASN A 10 4.58 17.13 10.76
C ASN A 10 4.56 18.24 11.82
N GLN A 11 5.36 19.32 11.71
CA GLN A 11 5.47 20.32 12.78
C GLN A 11 4.12 20.92 13.20
N PRO A 12 3.22 21.34 12.27
CA PRO A 12 1.93 21.93 12.65
C PRO A 12 0.99 20.97 13.37
N TYR A 13 1.26 19.66 13.33
CA TYR A 13 0.40 18.62 13.86
C TYR A 13 0.87 18.07 15.21
N LYS A 14 2.04 18.46 15.70
CA LYS A 14 2.58 17.93 16.97
C LYS A 14 1.73 18.29 18.19
N GLU A 15 1.28 19.54 18.27
CA GLU A 15 0.40 19.99 19.36
C GLU A 15 -0.97 19.31 19.27
N ARG A 16 -1.57 19.29 18.06
CA ARG A 16 -2.84 18.57 17.79
C ARG A 16 -2.75 17.09 18.16
N TYR A 17 -1.60 16.45 17.89
CA TYR A 17 -1.35 15.06 18.26
C TYR A 17 -1.40 14.84 19.77
N GLN A 18 -0.71 15.69 20.55
CA GLN A 18 -0.75 15.57 22.01
C GLN A 18 -2.15 15.78 22.57
N THR A 19 -2.87 16.82 22.10
CA THR A 19 -4.26 17.07 22.49
C THR A 19 -5.18 15.90 22.14
N SER A 20 -4.95 15.25 20.99
CA SER A 20 -5.72 14.08 20.57
C SER A 20 -5.44 12.88 21.48
N ILE A 21 -4.17 12.63 21.86
CA ILE A 21 -3.80 11.57 22.79
C ILE A 21 -4.53 11.73 24.12
N ASP A 22 -4.49 12.92 24.71
CA ASP A 22 -5.13 13.20 26.00
C ASP A 22 -6.65 12.97 25.93
N SER A 23 -7.27 13.40 24.82
CA SER A 23 -8.70 13.19 24.56
C SER A 23 -9.05 11.71 24.39
N ILE A 24 -8.23 10.94 23.66
CA ILE A 24 -8.44 9.51 23.44
C ILE A 24 -8.31 8.73 24.75
N HIS A 25 -7.35 9.08 25.61
CA HIS A 25 -7.26 8.50 26.95
C HIS A 25 -8.53 8.74 27.75
N GLN A 26 -9.07 9.97 27.73
CA GLN A 26 -10.32 10.28 28.41
C GLN A 26 -11.50 9.48 27.83
N ILE A 27 -11.62 9.38 26.51
CA ILE A 27 -12.67 8.60 25.85
C ILE A 27 -12.61 7.13 26.28
N VAL A 28 -11.42 6.54 26.35
CA VAL A 28 -11.23 5.15 26.81
C VAL A 28 -11.61 4.98 28.29
N GLU A 29 -11.42 5.99 29.12
CA GLU A 29 -11.87 5.96 30.51
C GLU A 29 -13.39 6.11 30.63
N ASP A 30 -13.99 6.99 29.84
CA ASP A 30 -15.43 7.25 29.82
C ASP A 30 -16.25 6.08 29.24
N THR A 31 -15.64 5.29 28.35
CA THR A 31 -16.30 4.20 27.62
C THR A 31 -16.08 2.82 28.25
N LYS A 32 -15.80 2.76 29.56
CA LYS A 32 -15.76 1.52 30.35
C LYS A 32 -17.14 0.89 30.59
N GLY A 33 -18.21 1.55 30.14
CA GLY A 33 -19.58 1.05 30.21
C GLY A 33 -19.86 -0.15 29.32
N SER A 34 -21.09 -0.64 29.37
CA SER A 34 -21.58 -1.75 28.54
C SER A 34 -22.53 -1.30 27.43
N GLY A 35 -22.66 0.02 27.22
CA GLY A 35 -23.44 0.57 26.13
C GLY A 35 -22.85 0.17 24.78
N LYS A 36 -23.71 0.01 23.76
CA LYS A 36 -23.25 -0.39 22.42
C LYS A 36 -22.20 0.57 21.83
N TYR A 37 -22.32 1.86 22.12
CA TYR A 37 -21.35 2.87 21.70
C TYR A 37 -20.08 2.82 22.56
N ASP A 38 -20.21 2.64 23.86
CA ASP A 38 -19.07 2.43 24.76
C ASP A 38 -18.18 1.28 24.26
N LEU A 39 -18.79 0.14 23.91
CA LEU A 39 -18.07 -1.01 23.38
C LEU A 39 -17.31 -0.70 22.08
N PHE A 40 -17.86 0.12 21.20
CA PHE A 40 -17.18 0.54 19.96
C PHE A 40 -16.00 1.46 20.26
N PHE A 41 -16.24 2.54 21.00
CA PHE A 41 -15.22 3.57 21.26
C PHE A 41 -14.13 3.04 22.19
N GLN A 42 -14.46 2.08 23.06
CA GLN A 42 -13.48 1.37 23.86
C GLN A 42 -12.57 0.50 22.98
N ASP A 43 -13.13 -0.33 22.10
CA ASP A 43 -12.33 -1.21 21.24
C ASP A 43 -11.45 -0.41 20.25
N ALA A 44 -12.04 0.58 19.59
CA ALA A 44 -11.32 1.47 18.67
C ALA A 44 -10.30 2.36 19.39
N GLY A 45 -10.64 2.92 20.56
CA GLY A 45 -9.73 3.73 21.37
C GLY A 45 -8.53 2.93 21.88
N GLN A 46 -8.74 1.70 22.35
CA GLN A 46 -7.66 0.80 22.75
C GLN A 46 -6.74 0.46 21.57
N TYR A 47 -7.28 0.30 20.35
CA TYR A 47 -6.43 0.14 19.17
C TYR A 47 -5.62 1.40 18.86
N ILE A 48 -6.21 2.59 18.97
CA ILE A 48 -5.48 3.86 18.81
C ILE A 48 -4.35 3.98 19.84
N LEU A 49 -4.57 3.61 21.10
CA LEU A 49 -3.51 3.59 22.12
C LEU A 49 -2.35 2.65 21.75
N LYS A 50 -2.63 1.50 21.11
CA LYS A 50 -1.58 0.63 20.57
C LYS A 50 -0.78 1.29 19.44
N LEU A 51 -1.44 2.08 18.58
CA LEU A 51 -0.75 2.84 17.52
C LEU A 51 0.13 3.95 18.09
N ILE A 52 -0.30 4.61 19.16
CA ILE A 52 0.50 5.61 19.88
C ILE A 52 1.75 4.96 20.45
N GLN A 53 1.61 3.81 21.11
CA GLN A 53 2.74 3.03 21.63
C GLN A 53 3.68 2.57 20.50
N LEU A 54 3.14 2.10 19.37
CA LEU A 54 3.94 1.74 18.21
C LEU A 54 4.75 2.95 17.70
N ASN A 55 4.13 4.12 17.60
CA ASN A 55 4.80 5.34 17.17
C ASN A 55 5.96 5.72 18.12
N GLU A 56 5.78 5.59 19.43
CA GLU A 56 6.86 5.77 20.41
C GLU A 56 8.00 4.77 20.19
N GLN A 57 7.67 3.49 20.02
CA GLN A 57 8.65 2.41 19.82
C GLN A 57 9.46 2.56 18.53
N LEU A 58 8.83 3.08 17.47
CA LEU A 58 9.51 3.42 16.22
C LEU A 58 10.41 4.65 16.38
N SER A 59 9.98 5.63 17.19
CA SER A 59 10.70 6.89 17.42
C SER A 59 11.94 6.72 18.30
N ASP A 60 11.86 5.90 19.36
CA ASP A 60 12.96 5.65 20.29
C ASP A 60 13.87 4.47 19.87
N GLY A 61 13.51 3.79 18.76
CA GLY A 61 14.23 2.66 18.20
C GLY A 61 14.12 1.37 19.01
N SER A 62 13.22 1.29 19.99
CA SER A 62 12.97 0.07 20.75
C SER A 62 12.28 -1.01 19.91
N PHE A 63 11.54 -0.64 18.87
CA PHE A 63 10.94 -1.58 17.92
C PHE A 63 11.99 -2.49 17.25
N GLU A 64 13.09 -1.92 16.74
CA GLU A 64 14.17 -2.67 16.07
C GLU A 64 14.96 -3.59 17.00
N LYS A 65 14.89 -3.36 18.32
CA LYS A 65 15.55 -4.17 19.35
C LYS A 65 14.75 -5.41 19.71
N MET A 66 13.50 -5.50 19.28
CA MET A 66 12.67 -6.68 19.50
C MET A 66 13.25 -7.90 18.77
N THR A 67 13.04 -9.07 19.38
CA THR A 67 13.33 -10.36 18.76
C THR A 67 12.34 -10.65 17.63
N PHE A 68 12.67 -11.61 16.76
CA PHE A 68 11.77 -12.06 15.69
C PHE A 68 10.38 -12.46 16.21
N GLU A 69 10.32 -13.25 17.30
CA GLU A 69 9.05 -13.69 17.88
C GLU A 69 8.25 -12.53 18.49
N GLN A 70 8.91 -11.55 19.10
CA GLN A 70 8.26 -10.34 19.60
C GLN A 70 7.68 -9.50 18.46
N LEU A 71 8.43 -9.30 17.37
CA LEU A 71 7.96 -8.57 16.20
C LEU A 71 6.80 -9.30 15.52
N LYS A 72 6.87 -10.64 15.43
CA LYS A 72 5.79 -11.47 14.89
C LYS A 72 4.52 -11.36 15.73
N ALA A 73 4.64 -11.42 17.06
CA ALA A 73 3.51 -11.24 17.97
C ALA A 73 2.93 -9.82 17.88
N HIS A 74 3.78 -8.80 17.79
CA HIS A 74 3.36 -7.41 17.64
C HIS A 74 2.62 -7.20 16.31
N ASN A 75 3.15 -7.73 15.20
CA ASN A 75 2.51 -7.70 13.90
C ASN A 75 1.13 -8.37 13.94
N HIS A 76 1.03 -9.59 14.48
CA HIS A 76 -0.24 -10.29 14.62
C HIS A 76 -1.26 -9.50 15.47
N ALA A 77 -0.81 -8.84 16.54
CA ALA A 77 -1.67 -8.04 17.40
C ALA A 77 -2.28 -6.80 16.70
N LEU A 78 -1.55 -6.19 15.74
CA LEU A 78 -2.04 -5.06 14.95
C LEU A 78 -3.17 -5.45 13.99
N TYR A 79 -3.19 -6.70 13.51
CA TYR A 79 -4.20 -7.16 12.56
C TYR A 79 -5.27 -8.07 13.18
N LEU A 80 -5.18 -8.36 14.48
CA LEU A 80 -5.98 -9.38 15.18
C LEU A 80 -7.48 -9.25 14.93
N SER A 81 -8.02 -8.04 14.90
CA SER A 81 -9.44 -7.76 14.73
C SER A 81 -9.98 -8.16 13.35
N VAL A 82 -9.14 -8.39 12.35
CA VAL A 82 -9.55 -8.81 11.01
C VAL A 82 -9.05 -10.21 10.65
N LEU A 83 -8.30 -10.89 11.53
CA LEU A 83 -7.75 -12.22 11.25
C LEU A 83 -8.78 -13.33 11.46
N GLY A 84 -8.99 -14.15 10.43
CA GLY A 84 -9.81 -15.36 10.49
C GLY A 84 -11.20 -15.11 11.07
N ALA A 85 -11.61 -15.95 12.02
CA ALA A 85 -12.92 -15.85 12.67
C ALA A 85 -13.12 -14.58 13.52
N ASN A 86 -12.04 -13.86 13.88
CA ASN A 86 -12.19 -12.59 14.61
C ASN A 86 -12.89 -11.53 13.75
N TYR A 87 -12.78 -11.63 12.42
CA TYR A 87 -13.42 -10.68 11.51
C TYR A 87 -14.94 -10.66 11.67
N ASP A 88 -15.58 -11.80 11.94
CA ASP A 88 -17.02 -11.89 12.15
C ASP A 88 -17.49 -11.10 13.39
N HIS A 89 -16.59 -10.90 14.35
CA HIS A 89 -16.84 -10.13 15.57
C HIS A 89 -16.18 -8.75 15.55
N SER A 90 -15.62 -8.32 14.43
CA SER A 90 -14.95 -7.03 14.30
C SER A 90 -15.91 -5.89 14.02
N PHE A 91 -15.65 -4.69 14.55
CA PHE A 91 -16.35 -3.49 14.08
C PHE A 91 -15.90 -3.04 12.67
N ALA A 92 -14.92 -3.73 12.09
CA ALA A 92 -14.62 -3.70 10.67
C ALA A 92 -15.58 -4.57 9.82
N ASN A 93 -16.55 -5.27 10.42
CA ASN A 93 -17.50 -6.07 9.65
C ASN A 93 -18.81 -5.29 9.47
N PRO A 94 -19.19 -4.95 8.22
CA PRO A 94 -20.40 -4.17 7.95
C PRO A 94 -21.68 -4.80 8.50
N ASP A 95 -21.81 -6.14 8.46
CA ASP A 95 -22.98 -6.84 9.01
C ASP A 95 -23.09 -6.68 10.53
N LYS A 96 -21.96 -6.77 11.25
CA LYS A 96 -21.92 -6.55 12.69
C LYS A 96 -22.28 -5.11 13.02
N CYS A 97 -21.69 -4.14 12.33
CA CYS A 97 -21.94 -2.73 12.57
C CYS A 97 -23.39 -2.34 12.31
N GLU A 98 -23.99 -2.79 11.20
CA GLU A 98 -25.40 -2.57 10.93
C GLU A 98 -26.30 -3.23 11.99
N ALA A 99 -25.99 -4.46 12.42
CA ALA A 99 -26.78 -5.16 13.44
C ALA A 99 -26.78 -4.44 14.80
N VAL A 100 -25.67 -3.81 15.19
CA VAL A 100 -25.52 -3.14 16.48
C VAL A 100 -26.04 -1.69 16.45
N PHE A 101 -25.72 -0.95 15.38
CA PHE A 101 -25.94 0.50 15.31
C PHE A 101 -27.08 0.90 14.37
N GLY A 102 -27.63 -0.03 13.60
CA GLY A 102 -28.54 0.26 12.49
C GLY A 102 -27.77 0.75 11.25
N LYS A 103 -28.46 0.79 10.11
CA LYS A 103 -27.84 1.02 8.79
C LYS A 103 -26.99 2.29 8.70
N SER A 104 -27.57 3.46 8.99
CA SER A 104 -26.89 4.75 8.76
C SER A 104 -25.69 4.96 9.68
N ILE A 105 -25.86 4.71 10.99
CA ILE A 105 -24.79 4.90 11.98
C ILE A 105 -23.76 3.78 11.84
N GLY A 106 -24.20 2.54 11.61
CA GLY A 106 -23.34 1.38 11.40
C GLY A 106 -22.39 1.55 10.22
N GLU A 107 -22.87 2.07 9.09
CA GLU A 107 -22.01 2.38 7.93
C GLU A 107 -20.90 3.37 8.29
N SER A 108 -21.22 4.48 8.97
CA SER A 108 -20.23 5.48 9.38
C SER A 108 -19.23 4.95 10.43
N LEU A 109 -19.69 4.18 11.41
CA LEU A 109 -18.80 3.60 12.43
C LEU A 109 -17.93 2.48 11.86
N CYS A 110 -18.45 1.67 10.93
CA CYS A 110 -17.66 0.66 10.22
C CYS A 110 -16.54 1.30 9.38
N TYR A 111 -16.85 2.39 8.68
CA TYR A 111 -15.86 3.19 7.96
C TYR A 111 -14.80 3.76 8.91
N LEU A 112 -15.21 4.39 10.02
CA LEU A 112 -14.29 4.93 11.01
C LEU A 112 -13.34 3.83 11.52
N TYR A 113 -13.86 2.65 11.84
CA TYR A 113 -13.06 1.55 12.37
C TYR A 113 -12.04 1.04 11.33
N SER A 114 -12.45 0.81 10.08
CA SER A 114 -11.55 0.46 8.97
C SER A 114 -10.45 1.52 8.77
N LYS A 115 -10.83 2.80 8.81
CA LYS A 115 -9.89 3.93 8.70
C LYS A 115 -8.88 3.96 9.86
N ILE A 116 -9.32 3.69 11.08
CA ILE A 116 -8.45 3.55 12.26
C ILE A 116 -7.46 2.40 12.07
N LEU A 117 -7.92 1.21 11.63
CA LEU A 117 -7.03 0.06 11.36
C LEU A 117 -5.93 0.41 10.35
N ASN A 118 -6.30 1.09 9.25
CA ASN A 118 -5.37 1.52 8.21
C ASN A 118 -4.39 2.62 8.65
N THR A 119 -4.56 3.22 9.84
CA THR A 119 -3.62 4.22 10.39
C THR A 119 -2.24 3.62 10.68
N VAL A 120 -2.15 2.30 10.84
CA VAL A 120 -0.86 1.59 11.03
C VAL A 120 0.16 1.96 9.94
N SER A 121 -0.26 2.08 8.67
CA SER A 121 0.63 2.46 7.58
C SER A 121 1.15 3.89 7.74
N PHE A 122 0.33 4.82 8.21
CA PHE A 122 0.77 6.21 8.46
C PHE A 122 1.80 6.28 9.60
N VAL A 123 1.64 5.45 10.63
CA VAL A 123 2.59 5.37 11.75
C VAL A 123 3.95 4.86 11.28
N PHE A 124 4.00 3.78 10.50
CA PHE A 124 5.26 3.28 9.93
C PHE A 124 5.91 4.24 8.95
N GLU A 125 5.12 5.01 8.19
CA GLU A 125 5.66 6.04 7.28
C GLU A 125 6.04 7.35 7.99
N GLY A 126 5.74 7.50 9.29
CA GLY A 126 5.96 8.75 10.03
C GLY A 126 5.06 9.90 9.58
N GLN A 127 3.89 9.61 9.00
CA GLN A 127 2.90 10.61 8.56
C GLN A 127 2.02 11.06 9.73
N LEU A 128 2.55 11.95 10.56
CA LEU A 128 1.84 12.44 11.75
C LEU A 128 0.56 13.17 11.38
N PHE A 129 0.57 13.96 10.30
CA PHE A 129 -0.60 14.71 9.86
C PHE A 129 -1.80 13.79 9.53
N CYS A 130 -1.61 12.72 8.75
CA CYS A 130 -2.69 11.77 8.48
C CYS A 130 -3.13 11.01 9.73
N THR A 131 -2.19 10.69 10.63
CA THR A 131 -2.49 10.04 11.90
C THR A 131 -3.40 10.92 12.78
N VAL A 132 -3.06 12.21 12.90
CA VAL A 132 -3.85 13.19 13.67
C VAL A 132 -5.25 13.36 13.10
N LEU A 133 -5.40 13.49 11.78
CA LEU A 133 -6.71 13.64 11.15
C LEU A 133 -7.63 12.43 11.43
N ASN A 134 -7.07 11.21 11.45
CA ASN A 134 -7.82 10.01 11.80
C ASN A 134 -8.24 10.01 13.29
N PHE A 135 -7.35 10.46 14.19
CA PHE A 135 -7.64 10.56 15.63
C PHE A 135 -8.71 11.62 15.92
N GLU A 136 -8.62 12.77 15.27
CA GLU A 136 -9.62 13.82 15.42
C GLU A 136 -10.99 13.41 14.86
N LEU A 137 -11.04 12.64 13.77
CA LEU A 137 -12.31 12.09 13.29
C LEU A 137 -12.93 11.14 14.33
N PHE A 138 -12.12 10.28 14.97
CA PHE A 138 -12.57 9.42 16.07
C PHE A 138 -13.16 10.25 17.23
N ILE A 139 -12.45 11.29 17.67
CA ILE A 139 -12.89 12.18 18.76
C ILE A 139 -14.20 12.90 18.37
N LYS A 140 -14.25 13.55 17.20
CA LYS A 140 -15.44 14.28 16.71
C LYS A 140 -16.67 13.36 16.59
N MET A 141 -16.48 12.12 16.12
CA MET A 141 -17.57 11.16 16.02
C MET A 141 -18.03 10.64 17.39
N TYR A 142 -17.13 10.47 18.36
CA TYR A 142 -17.49 10.19 19.75
C TYR A 142 -18.36 11.31 20.34
N GLU A 143 -17.89 12.56 20.25
CA GLU A 143 -18.61 13.73 20.75
C GLU A 143 -20.01 13.85 20.12
N ALA A 144 -20.11 13.66 18.79
CA ALA A 144 -21.38 13.71 18.07
C ALA A 144 -22.37 12.64 18.55
N ILE A 145 -21.89 11.44 18.91
CA ILE A 145 -22.73 10.38 19.48
C ILE A 145 -23.20 10.75 20.90
N GLN A 146 -22.33 11.32 21.74
CA GLN A 146 -22.68 11.71 23.11
C GLN A 146 -23.76 12.79 23.17
N VAL A 147 -23.79 13.71 22.21
CA VAL A 147 -24.82 14.78 22.13
C VAL A 147 -26.00 14.41 21.20
N GLU A 148 -26.18 13.14 20.88
CA GLU A 148 -27.24 12.58 20.03
C GLU A 148 -27.31 13.16 18.60
N LYS A 149 -26.24 13.79 18.09
CA LYS A 149 -26.13 14.34 16.72
C LYS A 149 -25.61 13.31 15.71
N SER A 150 -26.09 12.08 15.82
CA SER A 150 -25.66 10.94 14.98
C SER A 150 -25.94 11.12 13.48
N GLU A 151 -26.86 12.01 13.11
CA GLU A 151 -27.14 12.41 11.73
C GLU A 151 -25.97 13.15 11.06
N SER A 152 -25.01 13.67 11.84
CA SER A 152 -23.86 14.44 11.33
C SER A 152 -22.63 13.60 10.97
N LEU A 153 -22.64 12.29 11.24
CA LEU A 153 -21.44 11.44 11.10
C LEU A 153 -20.88 11.41 9.66
N LYS A 154 -21.75 11.30 8.64
CA LYS A 154 -21.32 11.36 7.24
C LYS A 154 -20.72 12.71 6.87
N SER A 155 -21.26 13.80 7.42
CA SER A 155 -20.72 15.15 7.20
C SER A 155 -19.35 15.31 7.84
N LEU A 156 -19.10 14.71 9.01
CA LEU A 156 -17.76 14.68 9.63
C LEU A 156 -16.76 13.89 8.78
N ILE A 157 -17.18 12.75 8.23
CA ILE A 157 -16.37 11.94 7.32
C ILE A 157 -16.01 12.74 6.05
N TYR A 158 -17.00 13.40 5.44
CA TYR A 158 -16.77 14.23 4.26
C TYR A 158 -15.83 15.42 4.55
N ALA A 159 -16.01 16.10 5.69
CA ALA A 159 -15.18 17.23 6.09
C ALA A 159 -13.72 16.81 6.29
N GLU A 160 -13.45 15.68 6.97
CA GLU A 160 -12.09 15.16 7.10
C GLU A 160 -11.51 14.72 5.75
N ALA A 161 -12.32 14.08 4.89
CA ALA A 161 -11.85 13.66 3.56
C ALA A 161 -11.38 14.86 2.74
N MET A 162 -12.11 15.98 2.81
CA MET A 162 -11.74 17.25 2.19
C MET A 162 -10.51 17.90 2.85
N GLU A 163 -10.40 17.90 4.18
CA GLU A 163 -9.22 18.45 4.90
C GLU A 163 -7.95 17.67 4.54
N ALA A 164 -8.04 16.33 4.45
CA ALA A 164 -6.90 15.47 4.17
C ALA A 164 -6.47 15.45 2.69
N LEU A 165 -7.30 15.99 1.78
CA LEU A 165 -7.16 15.83 0.34
C LEU A 165 -5.84 16.38 -0.19
N ASP A 166 -5.48 17.60 0.23
CA ASP A 166 -4.26 18.29 -0.20
C ASP A 166 -3.00 17.49 0.13
N LEU A 167 -2.87 17.12 1.40
CA LEU A 167 -1.76 16.33 1.94
C LEU A 167 -1.66 14.96 1.27
N LYS A 168 -2.80 14.26 1.12
CA LYS A 168 -2.84 12.94 0.50
C LYS A 168 -2.45 12.98 -0.98
N ALA A 169 -2.88 14.01 -1.71
CA ALA A 169 -2.55 14.17 -3.12
C ALA A 169 -1.05 14.39 -3.32
N GLU A 170 -0.43 15.30 -2.56
CA GLU A 170 1.03 15.53 -2.63
C GLU A 170 1.82 14.25 -2.35
N VAL A 171 1.50 13.62 -1.23
CA VAL A 171 2.15 12.38 -0.79
C VAL A 171 1.99 11.25 -1.83
N SER A 172 0.86 11.21 -2.54
CA SER A 172 0.63 10.22 -3.59
C SER A 172 1.51 10.40 -4.84
N VAL A 173 1.96 11.64 -5.11
CA VAL A 173 2.90 11.97 -6.18
C VAL A 173 4.32 11.71 -5.71
N LEU A 174 4.71 12.31 -4.58
CA LEU A 174 6.08 12.25 -4.06
C LEU A 174 6.57 10.83 -3.82
N ARG A 175 5.75 9.97 -3.19
CA ARG A 175 6.15 8.57 -2.93
C ARG A 175 6.52 7.76 -4.17
N LYS A 176 6.08 8.20 -5.35
CA LYS A 176 6.29 7.52 -6.63
C LYS A 176 7.56 7.98 -7.34
N CYS A 177 8.08 9.16 -7.03
CA CYS A 177 9.15 9.76 -7.84
C CYS A 177 10.26 10.44 -7.04
N ASP A 178 10.01 10.85 -5.79
CA ASP A 178 11.01 11.50 -4.96
C ASP A 178 12.01 10.48 -4.39
N GLN A 179 13.29 10.72 -4.65
CA GLN A 179 14.42 9.92 -4.16
C GLN A 179 14.54 9.95 -2.63
N ASN A 180 14.08 11.04 -2.02
CA ASN A 180 14.13 11.21 -0.57
C ASN A 180 12.99 10.48 0.14
N PHE A 181 11.91 10.11 -0.56
CA PHE A 181 10.87 9.24 -0.01
C PHE A 181 11.42 7.81 0.05
N ASN A 182 12.08 7.49 1.16
CA ASN A 182 12.88 6.27 1.28
C ASN A 182 12.44 5.33 2.40
N THR A 183 11.22 5.46 2.95
CA THR A 183 10.72 4.58 4.03
C THR A 183 10.95 3.11 3.69
N TYR A 184 10.44 2.65 2.54
CA TYR A 184 10.50 1.24 2.15
C TYR A 184 11.73 0.90 1.30
N SER A 185 12.22 1.85 0.49
CA SER A 185 13.50 1.69 -0.21
C SER A 185 14.65 1.52 0.80
N GLY A 186 14.58 2.21 1.94
CA GLY A 186 15.53 2.08 3.03
C GLY A 186 15.49 0.70 3.67
N VAL A 187 14.31 0.12 3.88
CA VAL A 187 14.19 -1.28 4.35
C VAL A 187 14.86 -2.22 3.35
N LEU A 188 14.55 -2.11 2.06
CA LEU A 188 15.14 -2.95 1.01
C LEU A 188 16.67 -2.84 0.96
N MET A 189 17.19 -1.61 0.93
CA MET A 189 18.62 -1.38 0.67
C MET A 189 19.50 -1.54 1.91
N ASN A 190 19.00 -1.13 3.08
CA ASN A 190 19.82 -1.02 4.29
C ASN A 190 19.67 -2.20 5.26
N SER A 191 18.70 -3.10 5.05
CA SER A 191 18.52 -4.26 5.92
C SER A 191 19.50 -5.39 5.61
N GLU A 192 19.94 -6.07 6.67
CA GLU A 192 20.67 -7.34 6.61
C GLU A 192 19.68 -8.49 6.38
N LEU A 193 19.63 -9.01 5.15
CA LEU A 193 18.56 -9.94 4.74
C LEU A 193 18.66 -11.34 5.38
N THR A 194 19.80 -11.67 6.01
CA THR A 194 19.95 -12.89 6.81
C THR A 194 19.21 -12.80 8.15
N ASP A 195 18.88 -11.59 8.60
CA ASP A 195 18.06 -11.33 9.79
C ASP A 195 16.61 -11.02 9.38
N LEU A 196 15.76 -12.04 9.40
CA LEU A 196 14.36 -11.95 8.93
C LEU A 196 13.48 -10.95 9.71
N ARG A 197 13.98 -10.32 10.77
CA ARG A 197 13.27 -9.23 11.45
C ARG A 197 12.92 -8.07 10.52
N TYR A 198 13.68 -7.89 9.44
CA TYR A 198 13.40 -6.82 8.47
C TYR A 198 12.02 -6.90 7.82
N LEU A 199 11.41 -8.09 7.74
CA LEU A 199 10.08 -8.25 7.15
C LEU A 199 9.04 -7.38 7.86
N PHE A 200 9.16 -7.23 9.18
CA PHE A 200 8.22 -6.46 9.99
C PHE A 200 8.42 -4.94 9.87
N TYR A 201 9.54 -4.51 9.31
CA TYR A 201 9.89 -3.09 9.15
C TYR A 201 9.09 -2.39 8.06
N TYR A 202 8.47 -3.15 7.16
CA TYR A 202 7.53 -2.62 6.18
C TYR A 202 6.18 -2.20 6.80
N GLY A 203 5.87 -2.62 8.03
CA GLY A 203 4.59 -2.28 8.67
C GLY A 203 3.36 -2.96 8.07
N HIS A 204 3.55 -3.90 7.14
CA HIS A 204 2.50 -4.74 6.56
C HIS A 204 2.25 -5.99 7.41
N PHE A 205 1.13 -6.67 7.20
CA PHE A 205 0.91 -8.01 7.76
C PHE A 205 1.92 -8.99 7.16
N ILE A 206 2.59 -9.76 8.03
CA ILE A 206 3.61 -10.74 7.64
C ILE A 206 3.07 -12.13 7.97
N GLY A 207 2.70 -12.86 6.91
CA GLY A 207 2.23 -14.23 6.97
C GLY A 207 3.33 -15.25 6.70
N ASP A 208 2.89 -16.49 6.48
CA ASP A 208 3.80 -17.61 6.20
C ASP A 208 4.48 -17.49 4.84
N ASP A 209 3.80 -16.94 3.83
CA ASP A 209 4.33 -16.80 2.47
C ASP A 209 5.55 -15.87 2.45
N GLU A 210 5.48 -14.72 3.12
CA GLU A 210 6.60 -13.77 3.23
C GLU A 210 7.81 -14.43 3.91
N ILE A 211 7.60 -15.09 5.05
CA ILE A 211 8.67 -15.70 5.87
C ILE A 211 9.31 -16.89 5.14
N LYS A 212 8.49 -17.78 4.57
CA LYS A 212 8.99 -18.98 3.86
C LYS A 212 9.72 -18.60 2.58
N THR A 213 9.23 -17.61 1.84
CA THR A 213 9.91 -17.08 0.65
C THR A 213 11.28 -16.51 1.03
N ALA A 214 11.35 -15.64 2.04
CA ALA A 214 12.62 -15.06 2.48
C ALA A 214 13.64 -16.14 2.89
N LYS A 215 13.20 -17.17 3.62
CA LYS A 215 14.04 -18.33 4.00
C LYS A 215 14.53 -19.11 2.79
N TYR A 216 13.63 -19.49 1.89
CA TYR A 216 13.99 -20.25 0.69
C TYR A 216 14.99 -19.47 -0.17
N LEU A 217 14.75 -18.17 -0.36
CA LEU A 217 15.68 -17.34 -1.12
C LEU A 217 17.05 -17.24 -0.46
N LEU A 218 17.18 -17.31 0.86
CA LEU A 218 18.48 -17.35 1.55
C LEU A 218 19.27 -18.65 1.28
N GLU A 219 18.59 -19.76 0.99
CA GLU A 219 19.22 -21.05 0.69
C GLU A 219 19.78 -21.12 -0.73
N LEU A 220 19.33 -20.24 -1.64
CA LEU A 220 19.80 -20.23 -3.02
C LEU A 220 21.26 -19.75 -3.13
N PRO A 221 22.07 -20.33 -4.04
CA PRO A 221 23.41 -19.82 -4.33
C PRO A 221 23.37 -18.37 -4.86
N GLU A 222 24.39 -17.58 -4.52
CA GLU A 222 24.48 -16.17 -4.96
C GLU A 222 24.45 -16.05 -6.49
N GLU A 223 25.11 -16.96 -7.22
CA GLU A 223 25.08 -17.02 -8.68
C GLU A 223 23.64 -17.11 -9.24
N LYS A 224 22.76 -17.88 -8.58
CA LYS A 224 21.36 -18.04 -8.99
C LYS A 224 20.59 -16.73 -8.77
N ILE A 225 20.79 -16.07 -7.63
CA ILE A 225 20.19 -14.76 -7.32
C ILE A 225 20.65 -13.69 -8.32
N GLU A 226 21.95 -13.63 -8.62
CA GLU A 226 22.49 -12.71 -9.61
C GLU A 226 21.89 -12.94 -10.99
N ARG A 227 21.76 -14.20 -11.43
CA ARG A 227 21.15 -14.53 -12.71
C ARG A 227 19.69 -14.06 -12.79
N MET A 228 18.91 -14.30 -11.74
CA MET A 228 17.51 -13.86 -11.67
C MET A 228 17.37 -12.34 -11.74
N ALA A 229 18.22 -11.61 -11.01
CA ALA A 229 18.23 -10.16 -11.03
C ALA A 229 18.66 -9.60 -12.40
N LYS A 230 19.73 -10.16 -12.99
CA LYS A 230 20.26 -9.75 -14.31
C LYS A 230 19.22 -9.83 -15.40
N VAL A 231 18.49 -10.95 -15.50
CA VAL A 231 17.41 -11.12 -16.49
C VAL A 231 16.41 -9.97 -16.44
N CYS A 232 15.92 -9.64 -15.24
CA CYS A 232 14.96 -8.55 -15.05
C CYS A 232 15.56 -7.20 -15.47
N THR A 233 16.78 -6.90 -15.02
CA THR A 233 17.43 -5.62 -15.32
C THR A 233 17.80 -5.46 -16.79
N GLU A 234 18.29 -6.52 -17.45
CA GLU A 234 18.67 -6.50 -18.86
C GLU A 234 17.44 -6.36 -19.75
N ALA A 235 16.34 -7.07 -19.43
CA ALA A 235 15.08 -6.92 -20.13
C ALA A 235 14.55 -5.48 -20.04
N PHE A 236 14.63 -4.84 -18.87
CA PHE A 236 14.26 -3.43 -18.73
C PHE A 236 15.13 -2.52 -19.61
N HIS A 237 16.46 -2.67 -19.57
CA HIS A 237 17.38 -1.85 -20.38
C HIS A 237 17.12 -2.02 -21.88
N LYS A 238 16.97 -3.27 -22.35
CA LYS A 238 16.64 -3.58 -23.75
C LYS A 238 15.30 -2.95 -24.15
N GLY A 239 14.27 -3.10 -23.31
CA GLY A 239 12.95 -2.51 -23.54
C GLY A 239 12.99 -0.97 -23.60
N TYR A 240 13.78 -0.34 -22.72
CA TYR A 240 13.96 1.11 -22.72
C TYR A 240 14.63 1.59 -24.02
N LEU A 241 15.71 0.91 -24.46
CA LEU A 241 16.43 1.27 -25.68
C LEU A 241 15.58 1.05 -26.95
N LYS A 242 14.95 -0.12 -27.09
CA LYS A 242 14.09 -0.45 -28.24
C LYS A 242 12.85 0.43 -28.32
N GLY A 243 12.35 0.87 -27.17
CA GLY A 243 11.19 1.77 -27.10
C GLY A 243 11.49 3.21 -27.52
N HIS A 244 12.72 3.54 -27.93
CA HIS A 244 13.15 4.87 -28.39
C HIS A 244 12.62 6.01 -27.50
N LYS A 245 12.78 5.86 -26.18
CA LYS A 245 12.25 6.82 -25.21
C LYS A 245 12.84 8.21 -25.44
N GLU A 246 11.99 9.23 -25.37
CA GLU A 246 12.38 10.62 -25.66
C GLU A 246 13.44 11.15 -24.69
N ILE A 247 13.41 10.68 -23.44
CA ILE A 247 14.42 10.98 -22.42
C ILE A 247 15.40 9.81 -22.35
N PRO A 248 16.71 10.01 -22.59
CA PRO A 248 17.71 8.96 -22.44
C PRO A 248 17.74 8.37 -21.02
N LEU A 249 18.02 7.07 -20.91
CA LEU A 249 18.09 6.40 -19.60
C LEU A 249 19.12 7.04 -18.66
N SER A 250 20.23 7.56 -19.20
CA SER A 250 21.29 8.25 -18.45
C SER A 250 20.84 9.56 -17.79
N GLU A 251 19.72 10.15 -18.24
CA GLU A 251 19.14 11.36 -17.64
C GLU A 251 18.11 11.03 -16.56
N LYS A 252 17.62 9.79 -16.52
CA LYS A 252 16.74 9.29 -15.46
C LYS A 252 17.50 9.15 -14.14
N LYS A 253 16.76 9.16 -13.04
CA LYS A 253 17.31 9.14 -11.68
C LYS A 253 16.75 8.03 -10.82
N THR A 254 15.52 7.58 -11.08
CA THR A 254 14.83 6.61 -10.23
C THR A 254 14.17 5.51 -11.03
N ILE A 255 13.95 4.37 -10.38
CA ILE A 255 13.15 3.26 -10.90
C ILE A 255 12.26 2.71 -9.80
N GLN A 256 10.99 2.48 -10.10
CA GLN A 256 10.06 1.86 -9.15
C GLN A 256 10.27 0.35 -9.09
N PHE A 257 10.15 -0.20 -7.89
CA PHE A 257 10.04 -1.62 -7.66
C PHE A 257 8.67 -1.95 -7.08
N ALA A 258 8.01 -2.93 -7.69
CA ALA A 258 6.82 -3.53 -7.15
C ALA A 258 7.06 -5.03 -6.97
N TYR A 259 6.87 -5.55 -5.77
CA TYR A 259 7.19 -6.94 -5.43
C TYR A 259 6.45 -7.40 -4.16
N PRO A 260 6.26 -8.71 -3.98
CA PRO A 260 5.82 -9.28 -2.72
C PRO A 260 6.93 -9.27 -1.67
N ILE A 261 6.60 -8.86 -0.44
CA ILE A 261 7.50 -8.95 0.70
C ILE A 261 7.97 -10.40 0.86
N GLY A 262 9.25 -10.58 1.19
CA GLY A 262 9.96 -11.86 1.22
C GLY A 262 10.86 -12.11 0.01
N PHE A 263 10.72 -11.32 -1.07
CA PHE A 263 11.58 -11.41 -2.27
C PHE A 263 12.77 -10.45 -2.29
N GLU A 264 13.06 -9.78 -1.17
CA GLU A 264 14.04 -8.71 -1.06
C GLU A 264 15.43 -9.13 -1.53
N ARG A 265 15.82 -10.40 -1.38
CA ARG A 265 17.15 -10.86 -1.82
C ARG A 265 17.38 -10.68 -3.32
N ILE A 266 16.38 -10.98 -4.14
CA ILE A 266 16.46 -10.80 -5.61
C ILE A 266 16.29 -9.32 -5.95
N VAL A 267 15.33 -8.65 -5.32
CA VAL A 267 14.98 -7.26 -5.61
C VAL A 267 16.13 -6.31 -5.22
N LYS A 268 16.80 -6.55 -4.09
CA LYS A 268 17.99 -5.81 -3.65
C LYS A 268 19.11 -5.97 -4.66
N LYS A 269 19.35 -7.20 -5.16
CA LYS A 269 20.34 -7.44 -6.21
C LYS A 269 20.01 -6.70 -7.52
N ALA A 270 18.74 -6.69 -7.92
CA ALA A 270 18.29 -5.93 -9.09
C ALA A 270 18.47 -4.41 -8.89
N ALA A 271 18.17 -3.89 -7.69
CA ALA A 271 18.38 -2.50 -7.34
C ALA A 271 19.87 -2.11 -7.36
N GLU A 272 20.77 -2.99 -6.88
CA GLU A 272 22.22 -2.81 -6.98
C GLU A 272 22.69 -2.73 -8.44
N ILE A 273 22.11 -3.53 -9.35
CA ILE A 273 22.43 -3.48 -10.78
C ILE A 273 21.92 -2.17 -11.40
N PHE A 274 20.67 -1.76 -11.13
CA PHE A 274 20.14 -0.49 -11.65
C PHE A 274 20.90 0.74 -11.13
N ALA A 275 21.44 0.67 -9.90
CA ALA A 275 22.26 1.74 -9.33
C ALA A 275 23.55 1.97 -10.15
N GLN A 276 24.10 0.95 -10.79
CA GLN A 276 25.26 1.08 -11.70
C GLN A 276 24.92 1.92 -12.94
N SER A 277 23.64 1.97 -13.33
CA SER A 277 23.10 2.83 -14.39
C SER A 277 22.58 4.18 -13.87
N GLY A 278 22.85 4.54 -12.61
CA GLY A 278 22.45 5.80 -12.00
C GLY A 278 20.99 5.88 -11.53
N LEU A 279 20.28 4.74 -11.45
CA LEU A 279 18.89 4.70 -11.02
C LEU A 279 18.77 4.25 -9.56
N GLN A 280 18.19 5.11 -8.73
CA GLN A 280 17.86 4.78 -7.35
C GLN A 280 16.51 4.05 -7.24
N PRO A 281 16.40 3.03 -6.35
CA PRO A 281 15.16 2.29 -6.18
C PRO A 281 14.12 3.12 -5.41
N ILE A 282 12.89 3.13 -5.93
CA ILE A 282 11.69 3.60 -5.23
C ILE A 282 10.81 2.39 -4.91
N VAL A 283 10.67 2.09 -3.63
CA VAL A 283 9.66 1.16 -3.10
C VAL A 283 8.66 2.00 -2.34
N HIS A 284 7.38 1.83 -2.63
CA HIS A 284 6.33 2.54 -1.93
C HIS A 284 5.12 1.65 -1.65
N ASN A 285 4.46 1.93 -0.54
CA ASN A 285 3.13 1.41 -0.25
C ASN A 285 2.08 2.27 -0.99
N ASP A 286 0.94 1.69 -1.33
CA ASP A 286 -0.23 2.41 -1.82
C ASP A 286 -1.25 2.49 -0.69
N ILE A 287 -1.51 3.69 -0.17
CA ILE A 287 -2.30 3.90 1.07
C ILE A 287 -3.82 3.80 0.84
N PHE A 288 -4.23 3.41 -0.36
CA PHE A 288 -5.62 3.23 -0.75
C PHE A 288 -5.77 1.84 -1.33
N THR A 289 -6.97 1.25 -1.26
CA THR A 289 -7.31 0.02 -1.98
C THR A 289 -7.14 0.24 -3.48
N VAL A 290 -5.95 -0.05 -3.97
CA VAL A 290 -5.60 -0.06 -5.38
C VAL A 290 -5.71 -1.49 -5.88
N ALA A 291 -6.23 -1.66 -7.09
CA ALA A 291 -6.36 -2.98 -7.71
C ALA A 291 -5.00 -3.69 -7.90
N ARG A 292 -3.91 -2.91 -7.96
CA ARG A 292 -2.53 -3.40 -8.17
C ARG A 292 -1.56 -2.67 -7.24
N PRO A 293 -1.43 -3.10 -5.97
CA PRO A 293 -0.47 -2.51 -5.03
C PRO A 293 0.96 -2.74 -5.50
N ARG A 294 1.87 -1.80 -5.21
CA ARG A 294 3.29 -1.94 -5.56
C ARG A 294 4.07 -2.78 -4.58
N LEU A 295 3.98 -2.49 -3.29
CA LEU A 295 4.49 -3.37 -2.24
C LEU A 295 3.38 -4.35 -1.83
N MET A 296 3.60 -5.64 -2.02
CA MET A 296 2.56 -6.66 -1.88
C MET A 296 2.82 -7.52 -0.64
N SER A 297 1.77 -7.83 0.11
CA SER A 297 1.82 -8.75 1.25
C SER A 297 0.53 -9.56 1.28
N THR A 298 0.58 -10.69 1.97
CA THR A 298 -0.61 -11.47 2.33
C THR A 298 -1.61 -10.56 3.02
N LYS A 299 -2.86 -10.54 2.54
CA LYS A 299 -3.91 -9.78 3.20
C LYS A 299 -4.28 -10.48 4.50
N PRO A 300 -4.42 -9.77 5.63
CA PRO A 300 -4.84 -10.39 6.88
C PRO A 300 -6.26 -10.98 6.78
N SER A 301 -7.12 -10.36 5.97
CA SER A 301 -8.39 -10.95 5.56
C SER A 301 -8.79 -10.47 4.17
N GLU A 302 -8.93 -11.43 3.25
CA GLU A 302 -9.44 -11.19 1.90
C GLU A 302 -10.89 -10.68 1.92
N GLN A 303 -11.71 -11.17 2.86
CA GLN A 303 -13.09 -10.72 3.03
C GLN A 303 -13.15 -9.27 3.55
N TYR A 304 -12.29 -8.89 4.49
CA TYR A 304 -12.18 -7.50 4.96
C TYR A 304 -11.79 -6.57 3.80
N ALA A 305 -10.76 -6.93 3.05
CA ALA A 305 -10.34 -6.14 1.88
C ALA A 305 -11.46 -6.01 0.83
N TYR A 306 -12.24 -7.08 0.63
CA TYR A 306 -13.41 -7.05 -0.24
C TYR A 306 -14.51 -6.13 0.30
N ASP A 307 -14.89 -6.27 1.57
CA ASP A 307 -16.01 -5.54 2.18
C ASP A 307 -15.80 -4.03 2.19
N HIS A 308 -14.54 -3.57 2.25
CA HIS A 308 -14.16 -2.15 2.32
C HIS A 308 -13.71 -1.53 0.99
N ARG A 309 -13.76 -2.28 -0.13
CA ARG A 309 -13.24 -1.81 -1.43
C ARG A 309 -13.97 -0.57 -2.00
N PHE A 310 -15.14 -0.24 -1.47
CA PHE A 310 -15.97 0.89 -1.90
C PHE A 310 -16.33 1.85 -0.76
N ASP A 311 -15.56 1.86 0.33
CA ASP A 311 -15.75 2.79 1.46
C ASP A 311 -15.78 4.27 1.02
N GLU A 312 -15.06 4.62 -0.05
CA GLU A 312 -15.07 5.95 -0.65
C GLU A 312 -16.48 6.40 -1.09
N ALA A 313 -17.40 5.47 -1.41
CA ALA A 313 -18.77 5.79 -1.80
C ALA A 313 -19.55 6.58 -0.72
N ILE A 314 -19.08 6.56 0.54
CA ILE A 314 -19.67 7.32 1.64
C ILE A 314 -19.54 8.83 1.45
N PHE A 315 -18.46 9.30 0.80
CA PHE A 315 -18.16 10.73 0.66
C PHE A 315 -17.84 11.17 -0.77
N PHE A 316 -17.71 10.25 -1.72
CA PHE A 316 -17.32 10.58 -3.08
C PHE A 316 -18.45 11.29 -3.84
N ASP A 317 -18.25 12.57 -4.13
CA ASP A 317 -19.14 13.40 -4.94
C ASP A 317 -18.36 14.24 -5.97
N GLU A 318 -19.08 15.03 -6.77
CA GLU A 318 -18.48 15.86 -7.83
C GLU A 318 -17.50 16.90 -7.27
N SER A 319 -17.81 17.48 -6.10
CA SER A 319 -16.98 18.50 -5.46
C SER A 319 -15.64 17.90 -5.00
N TYR A 320 -15.70 16.75 -4.32
CA TYR A 320 -14.53 16.01 -3.90
C TYR A 320 -13.68 15.57 -5.09
N ALA A 321 -14.31 14.98 -6.12
CA ALA A 321 -13.61 14.53 -7.33
C ALA A 321 -12.89 15.70 -8.03
N LYS A 322 -13.56 16.85 -8.16
CA LYS A 322 -12.97 18.03 -8.81
C LYS A 322 -11.85 18.66 -8.00
N ALA A 323 -11.98 18.70 -6.67
CA ALA A 323 -10.94 19.16 -5.77
C ALA A 323 -9.70 18.25 -5.90
N LEU A 324 -9.89 16.93 -5.88
CA LEU A 324 -8.81 15.96 -6.01
C LEU A 324 -8.08 16.07 -7.35
N GLU A 325 -8.81 16.23 -8.45
CA GLU A 325 -8.20 16.47 -9.77
C GLU A 325 -7.35 17.74 -9.81
N THR A 326 -7.86 18.82 -9.21
CA THR A 326 -7.20 20.14 -9.19
C THR A 326 -5.90 20.07 -8.41
N VAL A 327 -5.95 19.52 -7.20
CA VAL A 327 -4.79 19.36 -6.32
C VAL A 327 -3.78 18.36 -6.91
N TYR A 328 -4.26 17.24 -7.49
CA TYR A 328 -3.38 16.28 -8.15
C TYR A 328 -2.64 16.92 -9.34
N ALA A 329 -3.32 17.70 -10.18
CA ALA A 329 -2.68 18.44 -11.27
C ALA A 329 -1.64 19.45 -10.75
N HIS A 330 -1.96 20.16 -9.66
CA HIS A 330 -1.05 21.10 -9.02
C HIS A 330 0.26 20.42 -8.58
N TYR A 331 0.19 19.28 -7.89
CA TYR A 331 1.39 18.57 -7.44
C TYR A 331 2.14 17.85 -8.55
N MET A 332 1.45 17.41 -9.61
CA MET A 332 2.13 16.89 -10.80
C MET A 332 2.94 17.98 -11.52
N GLU A 333 2.47 19.23 -11.54
CA GLU A 333 3.21 20.38 -12.06
C GLU A 333 4.40 20.75 -11.17
N ILE A 334 4.19 20.91 -9.86
CA ILE A 334 5.25 21.26 -8.89
C ILE A 334 6.37 20.23 -8.93
N HIS A 335 6.02 18.94 -8.92
CA HIS A 335 6.97 17.84 -8.83
C HIS A 335 7.34 17.25 -10.19
N GLN A 336 7.05 17.96 -11.30
CA GLN A 336 7.21 17.41 -12.65
C GLN A 336 8.64 16.96 -12.97
N VAL A 337 9.66 17.59 -12.39
CA VAL A 337 11.06 17.22 -12.60
C VAL A 337 11.32 15.83 -12.01
N ALA A 338 10.86 15.57 -10.80
CA ALA A 338 10.98 14.25 -10.17
C ALA A 338 10.17 13.20 -10.95
N VAL A 339 8.93 13.54 -11.32
CA VAL A 339 8.05 12.67 -12.12
C VAL A 339 8.71 12.27 -13.46
N LYS A 340 9.24 13.23 -14.21
CA LYS A 340 9.92 12.98 -15.50
C LYS A 340 11.25 12.26 -15.33
N SER A 341 11.87 12.30 -14.15
CA SER A 341 13.11 11.59 -13.84
C SER A 341 12.92 10.11 -13.54
N LEU A 342 11.68 9.64 -13.38
CA LEU A 342 11.37 8.22 -13.20
C LEU A 342 11.55 7.45 -14.52
N ALA A 343 12.40 6.41 -14.50
CA ALA A 343 12.68 5.58 -15.68
C ALA A 343 11.52 4.64 -16.02
N GLY A 344 10.73 4.25 -15.02
CA GLY A 344 9.75 3.19 -15.18
C GLY A 344 9.56 2.34 -13.94
N ILE A 345 9.08 1.12 -14.15
CA ILE A 345 8.81 0.15 -13.10
C ILE A 345 9.39 -1.23 -13.42
N ALA A 346 10.07 -1.82 -12.44
CA ALA A 346 10.37 -3.24 -12.38
C ALA A 346 9.31 -3.92 -11.51
N LEU A 347 8.39 -4.64 -12.15
CA LEU A 347 7.30 -5.34 -11.50
C LEU A 347 7.64 -6.83 -11.37
N GLN A 348 7.62 -7.32 -10.14
CA GLN A 348 7.61 -8.73 -9.84
C GLN A 348 6.21 -9.13 -9.38
N GLU A 349 5.51 -9.91 -10.18
CA GLU A 349 4.24 -10.53 -9.80
C GLU A 349 4.47 -11.85 -9.06
N SER A 350 3.42 -12.33 -8.43
CA SER A 350 3.41 -13.64 -7.78
C SER A 350 2.17 -14.44 -8.13
N PHE A 351 2.31 -15.77 -8.11
CA PHE A 351 1.22 -16.70 -8.39
C PHE A 351 1.25 -17.88 -7.41
N GLY A 352 0.20 -18.69 -7.42
CA GLY A 352 0.07 -19.84 -6.52
C GLY A 352 -0.66 -19.54 -5.21
N GLN A 353 -1.21 -18.34 -5.05
CA GLN A 353 -2.11 -18.01 -3.94
C GLN A 353 -3.32 -18.94 -3.93
N ILE A 354 -3.83 -19.22 -2.73
CA ILE A 354 -5.11 -19.91 -2.56
C ILE A 354 -6.22 -19.02 -3.15
N PRO A 355 -7.03 -19.51 -4.10
CA PRO A 355 -8.14 -18.74 -4.65
C PRO A 355 -9.13 -18.32 -3.56
N PHE A 356 -9.56 -17.06 -3.62
CA PHE A 356 -10.56 -16.51 -2.71
C PHE A 356 -11.88 -16.27 -3.44
N SER A 357 -13.00 -16.71 -2.83
CA SER A 357 -14.35 -16.41 -3.30
C SER A 357 -15.05 -15.50 -2.29
N PRO A 358 -15.27 -14.22 -2.61
CA PRO A 358 -15.86 -13.27 -1.68
C PRO A 358 -17.34 -13.54 -1.41
N MET A 359 -17.75 -13.34 -0.16
CA MET A 359 -19.16 -13.25 0.21
C MET A 359 -19.65 -11.81 -0.01
N SER A 360 -20.72 -11.63 -0.78
CA SER A 360 -21.30 -10.30 -1.00
C SER A 360 -22.29 -9.95 0.10
N LYS A 361 -22.05 -8.81 0.77
CA LYS A 361 -22.94 -8.28 1.80
C LYS A 361 -23.78 -7.12 1.26
N THR A 362 -25.00 -6.98 1.77
CA THR A 362 -25.89 -5.85 1.46
C THR A 362 -25.57 -4.60 2.28
N THR A 363 -24.84 -4.78 3.38
CA THR A 363 -24.42 -3.77 4.35
C THR A 363 -23.16 -3.01 3.93
N CYS A 364 -22.40 -3.51 2.94
CA CYS A 364 -21.25 -2.81 2.36
C CYS A 364 -21.68 -1.57 1.56
N PRO A 365 -20.94 -0.46 1.66
CA PRO A 365 -21.08 0.68 0.75
C PRO A 365 -20.91 0.27 -0.71
N LYS A 366 -21.68 0.91 -1.60
CA LYS A 366 -21.63 0.71 -3.05
C LYS A 366 -21.85 2.04 -3.74
N TYR A 367 -21.16 2.26 -4.85
CA TYR A 367 -21.47 3.39 -5.72
C TYR A 367 -22.89 3.23 -6.29
N ASP A 368 -23.64 4.33 -6.29
CA ASP A 368 -24.84 4.43 -7.12
C ASP A 368 -24.49 4.67 -8.61
N GLU A 369 -25.49 4.75 -9.48
CA GLU A 369 -25.29 4.99 -10.92
C GLU A 369 -24.58 6.32 -11.21
N GLY A 370 -24.87 7.36 -10.41
CA GLY A 370 -24.27 8.68 -10.51
C GLY A 370 -22.79 8.64 -10.12
N GLN A 371 -22.49 8.05 -8.95
CA GLN A 371 -21.12 7.87 -8.48
C GLN A 371 -20.30 6.95 -9.39
N THR A 372 -20.90 5.92 -9.98
CA THR A 372 -20.23 5.02 -10.95
C THR A 372 -19.78 5.80 -12.20
N SER A 373 -20.69 6.61 -12.74
CA SER A 373 -20.40 7.48 -13.89
C SER A 373 -19.33 8.52 -13.55
N LEU A 374 -19.45 9.15 -12.39
CA LEU A 374 -18.49 10.13 -11.88
C LEU A 374 -17.11 9.51 -11.66
N LYS A 375 -17.02 8.33 -11.04
CA LYS A 375 -15.74 7.64 -10.79
C LYS A 375 -15.03 7.27 -12.08
N THR A 376 -15.79 6.89 -13.11
CA THR A 376 -15.26 6.64 -14.46
C THR A 376 -14.69 7.93 -15.08
N ALA A 377 -15.45 9.03 -15.02
CA ALA A 377 -15.00 10.33 -15.53
C ALA A 377 -13.74 10.83 -14.79
N HIS A 378 -13.74 10.74 -13.46
CA HIS A 378 -12.61 11.09 -12.59
C HIS A 378 -11.36 10.26 -12.92
N THR A 379 -11.50 8.94 -13.08
CA THR A 379 -10.38 8.05 -13.43
C THR A 379 -9.74 8.43 -14.77
N ASN A 380 -10.57 8.84 -15.73
CA ASN A 380 -10.10 9.35 -17.02
C ASN A 380 -9.40 10.71 -16.88
N ALA A 381 -9.91 11.61 -16.04
CA ALA A 381 -9.30 12.91 -15.78
C ALA A 381 -7.91 12.77 -15.13
N ILE A 382 -7.80 11.97 -14.06
CA ILE A 382 -6.52 11.68 -13.39
C ILE A 382 -5.53 11.03 -14.37
N SER A 383 -5.99 10.11 -15.22
CA SER A 383 -5.13 9.48 -16.24
C SER A 383 -4.62 10.48 -17.27
N LYS A 384 -5.45 11.42 -17.72
CA LYS A 384 -5.05 12.50 -18.64
C LYS A 384 -4.02 13.42 -18.00
N ILE A 385 -4.26 13.85 -16.75
CA ILE A 385 -3.31 14.67 -15.98
C ILE A 385 -1.96 13.94 -15.89
N ARG A 386 -1.97 12.68 -15.42
CA ARG A 386 -0.73 11.91 -15.28
C ARG A 386 0.02 11.76 -16.60
N ASN A 387 -0.68 11.44 -17.68
CA ASN A 387 -0.07 11.24 -18.99
C ASN A 387 0.52 12.53 -19.59
N ALA A 388 0.06 13.72 -19.19
CA ALA A 388 0.66 14.99 -19.61
C ALA A 388 2.08 15.19 -19.04
N TYR A 389 2.38 14.62 -17.87
CA TYR A 389 3.70 14.73 -17.22
C TYR A 389 4.55 13.47 -17.33
N TYR A 390 3.90 12.30 -17.44
CA TYR A 390 4.53 10.98 -17.47
C TYR A 390 3.99 10.10 -18.63
N PRO A 391 4.13 10.54 -19.90
CA PRO A 391 3.65 9.79 -21.05
C PRO A 391 4.47 8.52 -21.29
N ALA A 392 3.89 7.53 -21.97
CA ALA A 392 4.55 6.26 -22.29
C ALA A 392 5.85 6.41 -23.13
N SER A 393 6.03 7.56 -23.79
CA SER A 393 7.24 7.89 -24.54
C SER A 393 8.45 8.17 -23.66
N ILE A 394 8.29 8.37 -22.34
CA ILE A 394 9.42 8.68 -21.44
C ILE A 394 9.71 7.59 -20.41
N TRP A 395 9.00 6.46 -20.40
CA TRP A 395 9.24 5.40 -19.43
C TRP A 395 9.09 3.99 -20.00
N SER A 396 9.67 3.01 -19.31
CA SER A 396 9.62 1.59 -19.67
C SER A 396 9.17 0.73 -18.50
N PHE A 397 8.91 -0.55 -18.74
CA PHE A 397 8.63 -1.50 -17.67
C PHE A 397 9.24 -2.86 -17.96
N VAL A 398 9.38 -3.66 -16.92
CA VAL A 398 9.66 -5.09 -17.00
C VAL A 398 8.74 -5.81 -16.02
N ILE A 399 8.28 -7.01 -16.41
CA ILE A 399 7.47 -7.88 -15.58
C ILE A 399 8.16 -9.24 -15.50
N ILE A 400 8.24 -9.78 -14.29
CA ILE A 400 8.69 -11.14 -14.01
C ILE A 400 7.80 -11.74 -12.92
N ALA A 401 7.63 -13.06 -12.89
CA ALA A 401 6.77 -13.70 -11.91
C ALA A 401 7.45 -14.90 -11.25
N TYR A 402 7.15 -15.11 -9.97
CA TYR A 402 7.60 -16.25 -9.16
C TYR A 402 6.45 -16.83 -8.33
N PRO A 403 6.47 -18.13 -8.02
CA PRO A 403 5.43 -18.73 -7.19
C PRO A 403 5.55 -18.26 -5.73
N LEU A 404 4.46 -18.37 -4.98
CA LEU A 404 4.44 -18.29 -3.52
C LEU A 404 4.43 -19.69 -2.88
N PRO A 405 4.89 -19.82 -1.63
CA PRO A 405 4.83 -21.07 -0.88
C PRO A 405 3.43 -21.70 -0.79
N SER A 406 2.38 -20.86 -0.82
CA SER A 406 0.98 -21.28 -0.89
C SER A 406 0.61 -22.18 -2.07
N ILE A 407 1.45 -22.28 -3.11
CA ILE A 407 1.25 -23.21 -4.24
C ILE A 407 1.29 -24.69 -3.84
N GLY A 408 1.84 -25.00 -2.65
CA GLY A 408 1.86 -26.33 -2.06
C GLY A 408 3.26 -26.95 -1.97
N ASP A 409 3.31 -28.25 -1.69
CA ASP A 409 4.53 -28.96 -1.31
C ASP A 409 5.64 -28.95 -2.38
N LEU A 410 5.28 -28.77 -3.65
CA LEU A 410 6.21 -28.67 -4.78
C LEU A 410 6.78 -27.25 -4.99
N TYR A 411 6.59 -26.33 -4.03
CA TYR A 411 7.02 -24.93 -4.14
C TYR A 411 8.45 -24.78 -4.64
N ALA A 412 9.42 -25.46 -4.02
CA ALA A 412 10.83 -25.35 -4.38
C ALA A 412 11.13 -25.86 -5.80
N GLU A 413 10.50 -26.96 -6.21
CA GLU A 413 10.66 -27.53 -7.55
C GLU A 413 10.05 -26.61 -8.62
N ILE A 414 8.84 -26.11 -8.39
CA ILE A 414 8.16 -25.17 -9.29
C ILE A 414 8.98 -23.88 -9.40
N PHE A 415 9.51 -23.37 -8.29
CA PHE A 415 10.35 -22.17 -8.29
C PHE A 415 11.59 -22.36 -9.18
N ASP A 416 12.26 -23.52 -9.07
CA ASP A 416 13.43 -23.84 -9.89
C ASP A 416 13.11 -23.96 -11.38
N GLU A 417 11.98 -24.57 -11.75
CA GLU A 417 11.51 -24.60 -13.13
C GLU A 417 11.17 -23.20 -13.65
N VAL A 418 10.57 -22.34 -12.82
CA VAL A 418 10.27 -20.95 -13.18
C VAL A 418 11.55 -20.16 -13.42
N ILE A 419 12.62 -20.38 -12.63
CA ILE A 419 13.93 -19.79 -12.91
C ILE A 419 14.42 -20.22 -14.29
N LYS A 420 14.33 -21.52 -14.64
CA LYS A 420 14.76 -22.01 -15.97
C LYS A 420 14.00 -21.31 -17.09
N VAL A 421 12.67 -21.19 -16.97
CA VAL A 421 11.82 -20.51 -17.96
C VAL A 421 12.17 -19.02 -18.07
N ASN A 422 12.28 -18.32 -16.94
CA ASN A 422 12.59 -16.88 -16.93
C ASN A 422 13.99 -16.58 -17.49
N THR A 423 14.90 -17.56 -17.45
CA THR A 423 16.31 -17.40 -17.83
C THR A 423 16.68 -18.07 -19.16
N LEU A 424 15.67 -18.37 -19.99
CA LEU A 424 15.84 -18.81 -21.37
C LEU A 424 16.56 -17.76 -22.23
N ASP A 425 17.15 -18.18 -23.35
CA ASP A 425 17.85 -17.28 -24.27
C ASP A 425 16.87 -16.31 -24.95
N SER A 426 16.84 -15.08 -24.44
CA SER A 426 15.97 -14.02 -24.96
C SER A 426 16.19 -13.74 -26.44
N ALA A 427 17.40 -13.88 -27.01
CA ALA A 427 17.65 -13.57 -28.42
C ALA A 427 17.05 -14.66 -29.34
N LEU A 428 17.16 -15.92 -28.92
CA LEU A 428 16.54 -17.04 -29.62
C LEU A 428 15.02 -16.90 -29.67
N TYR A 429 14.38 -16.69 -28.51
CA TYR A 429 12.92 -16.58 -28.43
C TYR A 429 12.39 -15.29 -29.07
N GLU A 430 13.14 -14.18 -29.02
CA GLU A 430 12.81 -12.97 -29.78
C GLU A 430 12.76 -13.24 -31.28
N THR A 431 13.75 -13.95 -31.82
CA THR A 431 13.80 -14.29 -33.25
C THR A 431 12.62 -15.18 -33.66
N ILE A 432 12.27 -16.17 -32.83
CA ILE A 432 11.13 -17.05 -33.05
C ILE A 432 9.82 -16.24 -33.06
N HIS A 433 9.61 -15.38 -32.04
CA HIS A 433 8.40 -14.58 -31.94
C HIS A 433 8.29 -13.55 -33.07
N GLN A 434 9.39 -12.88 -33.45
CA GLN A 434 9.38 -11.94 -34.57
C GLN A 434 9.02 -12.66 -35.88
N SER A 435 9.55 -13.87 -36.10
CA SER A 435 9.19 -14.67 -37.29
C SER A 435 7.70 -15.03 -37.32
N ILE A 436 7.07 -15.27 -36.17
CA ILE A 436 5.62 -15.50 -36.07
C ILE A 436 4.85 -14.21 -36.38
N ILE A 437 5.27 -13.06 -35.83
CA ILE A 437 4.66 -11.75 -36.08
C ILE A 437 4.75 -11.41 -37.57
N ASP A 438 5.94 -11.50 -38.16
CA ASP A 438 6.19 -11.20 -39.57
C ASP A 438 5.34 -12.08 -40.51
N ALA A 439 5.08 -13.33 -40.11
CA ALA A 439 4.20 -14.23 -40.86
C ALA A 439 2.71 -13.86 -40.70
N LEU A 440 2.29 -13.45 -39.50
CA LEU A 440 0.91 -13.01 -39.25
C LEU A 440 0.60 -11.68 -39.94
N ASP A 441 1.57 -10.76 -39.99
CA ASP A 441 1.43 -9.45 -40.65
C ASP A 441 1.29 -9.57 -42.19
N GLN A 442 1.63 -10.72 -42.76
CA GLN A 442 1.41 -11.03 -44.19
C GLN A 442 -0.01 -11.58 -44.46
N GLY A 443 -0.79 -11.89 -43.42
CA GLY A 443 -2.17 -12.35 -43.58
C GLY A 443 -3.10 -11.20 -43.97
N GLU A 444 -3.92 -11.40 -45.02
CA GLU A 444 -5.06 -10.52 -45.30
C GLU A 444 -6.22 -10.88 -44.35
N PHE A 445 -6.77 -9.88 -43.65
CA PHE A 445 -7.90 -10.03 -42.71
C PHE A 445 -9.27 -9.91 -43.40
#